data_AF-A0A0K3BJB7-F1
#
_entry.id   AF-A0A0K3BJB7-F1
#
_cell.length_a   1.000
_cell.length_b   1.000
_cell.length_c   1.000
_cell.angle_alpha   90.00
_cell.angle_beta   90.00
_cell.angle_gamma   90.00
#
_symmetry.space_group_name_H-M   'P 1'
#
loop_
_entity.id
_entity.type
_entity.pdbx_description
1 polymer ?
#
loop_
_entity_poly.entity_id
_entity_poly.type
_entity_poly.pdbx_seq_one_letter_code
_entity_poly.pdbx_strand_id
1 'polypeptide(L)'
;MDIRDDDIEPLREWSAQSGPHANRAAMVLMAADGMPVTEIARRLGTTRSTVTAWCNRYRCEGTDGLRDRPRQGRPRVIHDVELVLRTLITSPNGQPWRRWSTRSLASEVGASNGTVARVWRRWGYRSDAPHEFSVPLDPPLPTRIADVVGIHMGEHRLLAVRATGDQTVPSRRLPAAAHDHSAAAFVARVLARHGSAIHLISADPDAYRTPDVRALLDANPNLRPHVVTPGFDWLDVTTLALGMAKATPSPRHQQAVVVAVCQFVDALRRRGTPVTWVQEAITQRLAA
;
A
#
# COMPACT_ATOMS: atom_id res chain seq x y z
N MET A 1 -2.38 2.40 43.75
CA MET A 1 -1.91 1.84 42.46
C MET A 1 -0.44 2.15 42.42
N ASP A 2 0.43 1.17 42.16
CA ASP A 2 1.85 1.41 42.35
C ASP A 2 2.48 1.97 41.07
N ILE A 3 3.33 2.98 41.24
CA ILE A 3 4.13 3.60 40.18
C ILE A 3 5.51 2.93 40.20
N ARG A 4 6.08 2.64 39.03
CA ARG A 4 7.44 2.09 38.93
C ARG A 4 8.43 3.19 39.32
N ASP A 5 9.48 2.86 40.06
CA ASP A 5 10.41 3.88 40.57
C ASP A 5 11.00 4.76 39.46
N ASP A 6 11.33 4.16 38.31
CA ASP A 6 11.86 4.88 37.13
C ASP A 6 10.84 5.82 36.44
N ASP A 7 9.54 5.65 36.72
CA ASP A 7 8.46 6.42 36.09
C ASP A 7 8.04 7.66 36.92
N ILE A 8 8.48 7.80 38.17
CA ILE A 8 8.04 8.88 39.09
C ILE A 8 8.46 10.27 38.58
N GLU A 9 9.74 10.46 38.26
CA GLU A 9 10.31 11.72 37.75
C GLU A 9 9.65 12.13 36.41
N PRO A 10 9.59 11.25 35.38
CA PRO A 10 8.91 11.55 34.12
C PRO A 10 7.44 11.93 34.28
N LEU A 11 6.70 11.23 35.16
CA LEU A 11 5.29 11.54 35.40
C LEU A 11 5.11 12.93 36.03
N ARG A 12 5.96 13.30 36.98
CA ARG A 12 5.93 14.64 37.61
C ARG A 12 6.25 15.72 36.58
N GLU A 13 7.30 15.54 35.80
CA GLU A 13 7.70 16.48 34.75
C GLU A 13 6.56 16.67 33.73
N TRP A 14 5.96 15.59 33.23
CA TRP A 14 4.87 15.66 32.26
C TRP A 14 3.62 16.31 32.84
N SER A 15 3.31 16.06 34.11
CA SER A 15 2.14 16.66 34.79
C SER A 15 2.25 18.18 34.95
N ALA A 16 3.47 18.72 34.98
CA ALA A 16 3.73 20.15 35.08
C ALA A 16 3.66 20.89 33.73
N GLN A 17 3.58 20.17 32.62
CA GLN A 17 3.51 20.74 31.27
C GLN A 17 2.06 21.00 30.83
N SER A 18 1.88 21.68 29.70
CA SER A 18 0.56 21.87 29.07
C SER A 18 0.30 20.79 28.02
N GLY A 19 -0.93 20.25 27.98
CA GLY A 19 -1.40 19.41 26.88
C GLY A 19 -1.93 18.03 27.28
N PRO A 20 -2.30 17.18 26.31
CA PRO A 20 -2.97 15.90 26.57
C PRO A 20 -2.12 14.91 27.39
N HIS A 21 -0.79 14.97 27.30
CA HIS A 21 0.12 14.12 28.08
C HIS A 21 0.16 14.52 29.56
N ALA A 22 -0.01 15.81 29.89
CA ALA A 22 -0.05 16.28 31.27
C ALA A 22 -1.26 15.73 32.02
N ASN A 23 -2.43 15.74 31.39
CA ASN A 23 -3.64 15.17 31.97
C ASN A 23 -3.52 13.66 32.21
N ARG A 24 -2.83 12.92 31.33
CA ARG A 24 -2.61 11.47 31.48
C ARG A 24 -1.66 11.17 32.64
N ALA A 25 -0.58 11.94 32.77
CA ALA A 25 0.36 11.81 33.87
C ALA A 25 -0.31 12.15 35.22
N ALA A 26 -1.10 13.23 35.26
CA ALA A 26 -1.87 13.62 36.44
C ALA A 26 -2.88 12.54 36.88
N MET A 27 -3.55 11.85 35.93
CA MET A 27 -4.43 10.73 36.26
C MET A 27 -3.71 9.60 37.00
N VAL A 28 -2.50 9.24 36.54
CA VAL A 28 -1.70 8.16 37.15
C VAL A 28 -1.18 8.56 38.52
N LEU A 29 -0.65 9.78 38.67
CA LEU A 29 -0.16 10.30 39.95
C LEU A 29 -1.29 10.35 41.00
N MET A 30 -2.45 10.94 40.67
CA MET A 30 -3.57 11.00 41.60
C MET A 30 -4.12 9.62 41.97
N ALA A 31 -4.13 8.67 41.02
CA ALA A 31 -4.55 7.29 41.29
C ALA A 31 -3.54 6.52 42.16
N ALA A 32 -2.26 6.89 42.10
CA ALA A 32 -1.21 6.35 42.97
C ALA A 32 -1.33 6.89 44.40
N ASP A 33 -1.68 8.18 44.54
CA ASP A 33 -1.98 8.83 45.81
C ASP A 33 -3.30 8.35 46.47
N GLY A 34 -3.94 7.33 45.90
CA GLY A 34 -5.16 6.73 46.45
C GLY A 34 -6.45 7.49 46.14
N MET A 35 -6.42 8.49 45.26
CA MET A 35 -7.62 9.24 44.90
C MET A 35 -8.61 8.36 44.10
N PRO A 36 -9.91 8.39 44.44
CA PRO A 36 -10.93 7.67 43.69
C PRO A 36 -11.03 8.17 42.24
N VAL A 37 -11.18 7.25 41.28
CA VAL A 37 -11.33 7.54 39.84
C VAL A 37 -12.44 8.55 39.54
N THR A 38 -13.54 8.52 40.30
CA THR A 38 -14.66 9.47 40.24
C THR A 38 -14.21 10.91 40.51
N GLU A 39 -13.37 11.10 41.52
CA GLU A 39 -12.86 12.41 41.95
C GLU A 39 -11.76 12.91 41.00
N ILE A 40 -10.88 12.01 40.51
CA ILE A 40 -9.88 12.34 39.49
C ILE A 40 -10.58 12.87 38.23
N ALA A 41 -11.62 12.17 37.77
CA ALA A 41 -12.38 12.57 36.58
C ALA A 41 -13.00 13.96 36.74
N ARG A 42 -13.56 14.26 37.92
CA ARG A 42 -14.13 15.56 38.25
C ARG A 42 -13.08 16.67 38.23
N ARG A 43 -11.91 16.45 38.88
CA ARG A 43 -10.83 17.44 38.96
C ARG A 43 -10.21 17.77 37.61
N LEU A 44 -10.07 16.77 36.73
CA LEU A 44 -9.44 16.93 35.42
C LEU A 44 -10.45 17.22 34.29
N GLY A 45 -11.73 17.42 34.60
CA GLY A 45 -12.76 17.71 33.60
C GLY A 45 -12.93 16.60 32.56
N THR A 46 -12.80 15.33 32.96
CA THR A 46 -12.89 14.16 32.08
C THR A 46 -13.91 13.13 32.56
N THR A 47 -13.98 11.97 31.93
CA THR A 47 -14.87 10.87 32.31
C THR A 47 -14.15 9.81 33.14
N ARG A 48 -14.91 9.11 33.99
CA ARG A 48 -14.40 7.93 34.74
C ARG A 48 -13.80 6.88 33.81
N SER A 49 -14.44 6.64 32.67
CA SER A 49 -13.96 5.68 31.66
C SER A 49 -12.61 6.09 31.08
N THR A 50 -12.37 7.39 30.88
CA THR A 50 -11.08 7.91 30.40
C THR A 50 -9.99 7.70 31.43
N VAL A 51 -10.23 8.05 32.69
CA VAL A 51 -9.27 7.85 33.80
C VAL A 51 -8.94 6.37 33.96
N THR A 52 -9.96 5.49 34.02
CA THR A 52 -9.75 4.04 34.11
C THR A 52 -8.93 3.50 32.94
N ALA A 53 -9.22 3.94 31.71
CA ALA A 53 -8.51 3.49 30.52
C ALA A 53 -7.02 3.86 30.55
N TRP A 54 -6.69 5.09 30.95
CA TRP A 54 -5.29 5.53 31.02
C TRP A 54 -4.54 4.88 32.19
N CYS A 55 -5.15 4.75 33.36
CA CYS A 55 -4.52 4.04 34.49
C CYS A 55 -4.29 2.57 34.16
N ASN A 56 -5.24 1.89 33.49
CA ASN A 56 -5.04 0.51 33.04
C ASN A 56 -3.92 0.41 32.01
N ARG A 57 -3.84 1.34 31.07
CA ARG A 57 -2.78 1.36 30.06
C ARG A 57 -1.40 1.54 30.69
N TYR A 58 -1.28 2.44 31.66
CA TYR A 58 -0.05 2.61 32.42
C TYR A 58 0.32 1.33 33.19
N ARG A 59 -0.63 0.64 33.83
CA ARG A 59 -0.33 -0.63 34.53
C ARG A 59 0.29 -1.66 33.60
N CYS A 60 -0.16 -1.73 32.35
CA CYS A 60 0.37 -2.67 31.36
C CYS A 60 1.72 -2.23 30.78
N GLU A 61 1.90 -0.94 30.51
CA GLU A 61 2.94 -0.46 29.59
C GLU A 61 3.87 0.61 30.19
N GLY A 62 3.66 1.03 31.45
CA GLY A 62 4.40 2.14 32.06
C GLY A 62 4.14 3.48 31.36
N THR A 63 5.14 4.36 31.41
CA THR A 63 5.11 5.68 30.76
C THR A 63 4.93 5.64 29.24
N ASP A 64 5.41 4.59 28.56
CA ASP A 64 5.19 4.38 27.12
C ASP A 64 3.70 4.27 26.77
N GLY A 65 2.91 3.67 27.66
CA GLY A 65 1.46 3.55 27.51
C GLY A 65 0.74 4.91 27.52
N LEU A 66 1.33 5.95 28.09
CA LEU A 66 0.72 7.28 28.14
C LEU A 66 0.97 8.09 26.87
N ARG A 67 1.81 7.59 25.96
CA ARG A 67 2.11 8.25 24.69
C ARG A 67 0.94 8.18 23.70
N ASP A 68 0.88 9.15 22.80
CA ASP A 68 -0.02 9.06 21.66
C ASP A 68 0.35 7.87 20.78
N ARG A 69 -0.57 6.90 20.70
CA ARG A 69 -0.46 5.85 19.69
C ARG A 69 -0.82 6.42 18.33
N PRO A 70 -0.23 5.89 17.24
CA PRO A 70 -0.73 6.16 15.90
C PRO A 70 -2.23 5.86 15.90
N ARG A 71 -3.05 6.87 15.58
CA ARG A 71 -4.50 6.70 15.51
C ARG A 71 -4.78 5.64 14.44
N GLN A 72 -5.25 4.48 14.85
CA GLN A 72 -5.87 3.53 13.94
C GLN A 72 -7.20 4.16 13.49
N GLY A 73 -7.16 4.91 12.39
CA GLY A 73 -8.36 5.46 11.78
C GLY A 73 -9.39 4.36 11.51
N ARG A 74 -10.67 4.76 11.43
CA ARG A 74 -11.79 3.88 11.04
C ARG A 74 -11.36 2.98 9.87
N PRO A 75 -11.55 1.65 9.95
CA PRO A 75 -11.20 0.74 8.86
C PRO A 75 -11.74 1.29 7.55
N ARG A 76 -10.88 1.45 6.54
CA ARG A 76 -11.30 1.92 5.22
C ARG A 76 -12.27 0.87 4.69
N VAL A 77 -13.55 1.20 4.58
CA VAL A 77 -14.56 0.27 4.03
C VAL A 77 -14.30 0.01 2.54
N ILE A 78 -13.53 0.88 1.87
CA ILE A 78 -13.03 0.70 0.51
C ILE A 78 -11.64 1.35 0.42
N HIS A 79 -10.65 0.63 -0.08
CA HIS A 79 -9.32 1.21 -0.31
C HIS A 79 -9.38 2.20 -1.48
N ASP A 80 -8.67 3.33 -1.39
CA ASP A 80 -8.62 4.35 -2.45
C ASP A 80 -8.30 3.70 -3.82
N VAL A 81 -7.41 2.70 -3.85
CA VAL A 81 -7.07 1.94 -5.06
C VAL A 81 -8.23 1.13 -5.63
N GLU A 82 -9.09 0.53 -4.80
CA GLU A 82 -10.22 -0.26 -5.31
C GLU A 82 -11.20 0.64 -6.06
N LEU A 83 -11.40 1.86 -5.57
CA LEU A 83 -12.22 2.87 -6.23
C LEU A 83 -11.63 3.26 -7.59
N VAL A 84 -10.31 3.51 -7.67
CA VAL A 84 -9.63 3.80 -8.93
C VAL A 84 -9.71 2.60 -9.87
N LEU A 85 -9.45 1.39 -9.37
CA LEU A 85 -9.49 0.15 -10.14
C LEU A 85 -10.86 -0.07 -10.80
N ARG A 86 -11.94 0.09 -10.01
CA ARG A 86 -13.32 0.05 -10.52
C ARG A 86 -13.56 1.14 -11.55
N THR A 87 -13.07 2.35 -11.31
CA THR A 87 -13.21 3.47 -12.26
C THR A 87 -12.62 3.12 -13.63
N LEU A 88 -11.47 2.45 -13.67
CA LEU A 88 -10.73 2.19 -14.91
C LEU A 88 -11.19 0.93 -15.65
N ILE A 89 -11.71 -0.08 -14.94
CA ILE A 89 -11.94 -1.42 -15.51
C ILE A 89 -13.43 -1.75 -15.63
N THR A 90 -14.32 -1.04 -14.92
CA THR A 90 -15.77 -1.26 -15.01
C THR A 90 -16.50 -0.04 -15.55
N SER A 91 -17.77 -0.21 -15.90
CA SER A 91 -18.63 0.87 -16.38
C SER A 91 -19.99 0.85 -15.66
N PRO A 92 -20.70 1.99 -15.55
CA PRO A 92 -22.01 2.06 -14.91
C PRO A 92 -23.00 1.05 -15.50
N ASN A 93 -23.59 0.20 -14.66
CA ASN A 93 -24.51 -0.87 -15.05
C ASN A 93 -23.93 -1.83 -16.11
N GLY A 94 -22.60 -1.95 -16.20
CA GLY A 94 -21.92 -2.73 -17.23
C GLY A 94 -22.05 -2.18 -18.65
N GLN A 95 -22.47 -0.92 -18.82
CA GLN A 95 -22.62 -0.28 -20.14
C GLN A 95 -21.30 0.40 -20.56
N PRO A 96 -20.54 -0.15 -21.53
CA PRO A 96 -19.17 0.31 -21.83
C PRO A 96 -19.08 1.76 -22.34
N TRP A 97 -20.16 2.29 -22.91
CA TRP A 97 -20.22 3.65 -23.43
C TRP A 97 -20.54 4.70 -22.35
N ARG A 98 -20.99 4.28 -21.15
CA ARG A 98 -21.28 5.20 -20.05
C ARG A 98 -20.02 5.44 -19.24
N ARG A 99 -19.77 6.70 -18.92
CA ARG A 99 -18.68 7.10 -18.02
C ARG A 99 -19.19 7.16 -16.59
N TRP A 100 -18.32 6.82 -15.63
CA TRP A 100 -18.60 7.07 -14.22
C TRP A 100 -18.74 8.56 -13.95
N SER A 101 -19.79 8.93 -13.24
CA SER A 101 -19.86 10.19 -12.49
C SER A 101 -19.45 9.90 -11.04
N THR A 102 -19.06 10.94 -10.30
CA THR A 102 -18.77 10.78 -8.86
C THR A 102 -19.96 10.17 -8.11
N ARG A 103 -21.19 10.52 -8.52
CA ARG A 103 -22.45 10.02 -7.94
C ARG A 103 -22.74 8.57 -8.27
N SER A 104 -22.62 8.19 -9.54
CA SER A 104 -22.91 6.82 -9.95
C SER A 104 -21.88 5.85 -9.38
N LEU A 105 -20.60 6.22 -9.34
CA LEU A 105 -19.57 5.37 -8.74
C LEU A 105 -19.74 5.28 -7.21
N ALA A 106 -20.04 6.40 -6.55
CA ALA A 106 -20.33 6.42 -5.11
C ALA A 106 -21.46 5.45 -4.74
N SER A 107 -22.55 5.47 -5.51
CA SER A 107 -23.69 4.57 -5.31
C SER A 107 -23.32 3.10 -5.54
N GLU A 108 -22.50 2.82 -6.55
CA GLU A 108 -22.05 1.45 -6.87
C GLU A 108 -21.19 0.85 -5.76
N VAL A 109 -20.24 1.64 -5.25
CA VAL A 109 -19.23 1.12 -4.32
C VAL A 109 -19.65 1.27 -2.86
N GLY A 110 -20.67 2.07 -2.55
CA GLY A 110 -21.07 2.37 -1.17
C GLY A 110 -20.18 3.43 -0.51
N ALA A 111 -19.73 4.43 -1.27
CA ALA A 111 -18.94 5.57 -0.79
C ALA A 111 -19.71 6.88 -0.92
N SER A 112 -19.17 7.97 -0.36
CA SER A 112 -19.70 9.32 -0.62
C SER A 112 -19.13 9.92 -1.89
N ASN A 113 -19.88 10.81 -2.54
CA ASN A 113 -19.41 11.58 -3.71
C ASN A 113 -18.10 12.33 -3.43
N GLY A 114 -17.96 12.88 -2.21
CA GLY A 114 -16.76 13.58 -1.78
C GLY A 114 -15.54 12.66 -1.67
N THR A 115 -15.74 11.42 -1.19
CA THR A 115 -14.70 10.39 -1.18
C THR A 115 -14.24 10.08 -2.60
N VAL A 116 -15.16 9.81 -3.53
CA VAL A 116 -14.82 9.55 -4.94
C VAL A 116 -14.02 10.71 -5.55
N ALA A 117 -14.51 11.94 -5.42
CA ALA A 117 -13.85 13.12 -5.97
C ALA A 117 -12.45 13.34 -5.39
N ARG A 118 -12.28 13.12 -4.07
CA ARG A 118 -10.98 13.19 -3.39
C ARG A 118 -10.00 12.15 -3.94
N VAL A 119 -10.45 10.91 -4.10
CA VAL A 119 -9.61 9.80 -4.60
C VAL A 119 -9.20 10.06 -6.05
N TRP A 120 -10.15 10.41 -6.92
CA TRP A 120 -9.83 10.75 -8.31
C TRP A 120 -8.82 11.88 -8.42
N ARG A 121 -8.97 12.97 -7.64
CA ARG A 121 -8.00 14.06 -7.62
C ARG A 121 -6.63 13.60 -7.15
N ARG A 122 -6.57 12.81 -6.07
CA ARG A 122 -5.30 12.28 -5.53
C ARG A 122 -4.56 11.46 -6.59
N TRP A 123 -5.27 10.59 -7.29
CA TRP A 123 -4.70 9.70 -8.31
C TRP A 123 -4.62 10.33 -9.71
N GLY A 124 -4.89 11.63 -9.86
CA GLY A 124 -4.82 12.30 -11.16
C GLY A 124 -5.83 11.81 -12.20
N TYR A 125 -6.91 11.15 -11.79
CA TYR A 125 -7.94 10.67 -12.70
C TYR A 125 -8.78 11.83 -13.27
N ARG A 126 -8.97 11.79 -14.59
CA ARG A 126 -9.74 12.75 -15.37
C ARG A 126 -10.88 12.04 -16.10
N SER A 127 -12.13 12.38 -15.78
CA SER A 127 -13.31 11.75 -16.37
C SER A 127 -13.55 12.12 -17.84
N ASP A 128 -13.02 13.27 -18.26
CA ASP A 128 -13.01 13.75 -19.64
C ASP A 128 -11.99 13.00 -20.50
N ALA A 129 -10.87 12.57 -19.91
CA ALA A 129 -9.80 11.82 -20.56
C ALA A 129 -9.36 10.58 -19.76
N PRO A 130 -10.23 9.56 -19.61
CA PRO A 130 -9.94 8.39 -18.75
C PRO A 130 -8.76 7.54 -19.25
N HIS A 131 -8.44 7.60 -20.55
CA HIS A 131 -7.31 6.89 -21.16
C HIS A 131 -5.95 7.57 -20.89
N GLU A 132 -5.93 8.80 -20.37
CA GLU A 132 -4.71 9.54 -19.98
C GLU A 132 -4.31 9.26 -18.52
N PHE A 133 -5.02 8.38 -17.82
CA PHE A 133 -4.69 8.02 -16.45
C PHE A 133 -3.27 7.41 -16.38
N SER A 134 -2.39 8.04 -15.59
CA SER A 134 -1.02 7.57 -15.36
C SER A 134 -0.85 7.02 -13.95
N VAL A 135 -0.13 5.90 -13.83
CA VAL A 135 0.24 5.33 -12.54
C VAL A 135 1.27 6.26 -11.87
N PRO A 136 1.15 6.56 -10.56
CA PRO A 136 2.02 7.50 -9.85
C PRO A 136 3.42 6.92 -9.66
N LEU A 137 4.25 7.08 -10.70
CA LEU A 137 5.60 6.56 -10.80
C LEU A 137 6.57 7.67 -11.21
N ASP A 138 7.80 7.58 -10.72
CA ASP A 138 8.92 8.42 -11.10
C ASP A 138 10.13 7.56 -11.52
N PRO A 139 10.61 7.66 -12.78
CA PRO A 139 9.96 8.36 -13.90
C PRO A 139 8.58 7.75 -14.23
N PRO A 140 7.69 8.45 -14.95
CA PRO A 140 6.42 7.86 -15.38
C PRO A 140 6.63 6.74 -16.40
N LEU A 141 5.66 5.83 -16.52
CA LEU A 141 5.66 4.85 -17.60
C LEU A 141 5.44 5.54 -18.96
N PRO A 142 6.14 5.12 -20.03
CA PRO A 142 6.01 5.73 -21.35
C PRO A 142 4.65 5.46 -22.00
N THR A 143 4.07 4.29 -21.72
CA THR A 143 2.75 3.88 -22.21
C THR A 143 2.02 3.07 -21.13
N ARG A 144 0.79 2.64 -21.42
CA ARG A 144 -0.02 1.84 -20.49
C ARG A 144 0.60 0.47 -20.22
N ILE A 145 0.34 -0.06 -19.03
CA ILE A 145 0.71 -1.43 -18.65
C ILE A 145 -0.03 -2.41 -19.58
N ALA A 146 0.75 -3.24 -20.28
CA ALA A 146 0.25 -4.31 -21.13
C ALA A 146 0.11 -5.62 -20.35
N ASP A 147 1.12 -5.95 -19.53
CA ASP A 147 1.12 -7.18 -18.74
C ASP A 147 1.92 -7.01 -17.43
N VAL A 148 1.58 -7.80 -16.42
CA VAL A 148 2.33 -7.93 -15.17
C VAL A 148 3.05 -9.28 -15.17
N VAL A 149 4.36 -9.24 -15.43
CA VAL A 149 5.17 -10.45 -15.68
C VAL A 149 5.84 -11.00 -14.43
N GLY A 150 5.77 -10.31 -13.29
CA GLY A 150 6.27 -10.84 -12.04
C GLY A 150 6.07 -9.92 -10.85
N ILE A 151 6.03 -10.53 -9.67
CA ILE A 151 5.93 -9.86 -8.37
C ILE A 151 6.94 -10.52 -7.44
N HIS A 152 7.74 -9.69 -6.77
CA HIS A 152 8.64 -10.09 -5.72
C HIS A 152 8.34 -9.29 -4.46
N MET A 153 8.12 -10.01 -3.38
CA MET A 153 8.03 -9.48 -2.03
C MET A 153 9.12 -10.16 -1.21
N GLY A 154 10.20 -9.44 -0.95
CA GLY A 154 11.24 -9.83 -0.01
C GLY A 154 11.62 -8.63 0.86
N GLU A 155 12.90 -8.48 1.14
CA GLU A 155 13.46 -7.26 1.72
C GLU A 155 13.08 -6.03 0.87
N HIS A 156 13.31 -6.13 -0.44
CA HIS A 156 12.83 -5.15 -1.40
C HIS A 156 11.61 -5.69 -2.15
N ARG A 157 10.64 -4.81 -2.41
CA ARG A 157 9.44 -5.17 -3.19
C ARG A 157 9.62 -4.73 -4.63
N LEU A 158 9.44 -5.65 -5.57
CA LEU A 158 9.58 -5.37 -7.00
C LEU A 158 8.36 -5.90 -7.75
N LEU A 159 7.82 -5.07 -8.62
CA LEU A 159 6.80 -5.42 -9.59
C LEU A 159 7.43 -5.29 -10.97
N ALA A 160 7.38 -6.35 -11.77
CA ALA A 160 7.87 -6.33 -13.14
C ALA A 160 6.68 -6.27 -14.10
N VAL A 161 6.65 -5.24 -14.94
CA VAL A 161 5.59 -5.04 -15.94
C VAL A 161 6.17 -4.81 -17.33
N ARG A 162 5.36 -5.05 -18.35
CA ARG A 162 5.62 -4.64 -19.72
C ARG A 162 4.68 -3.52 -20.12
N ALA A 163 5.16 -2.53 -20.86
CA ALA A 163 4.32 -1.49 -21.41
C ALA A 163 3.83 -1.86 -22.82
N THR A 164 2.76 -1.22 -23.28
CA THR A 164 2.22 -1.47 -24.63
C THR A 164 3.20 -0.95 -25.67
N GLY A 165 3.50 -1.76 -26.69
CA GLY A 165 4.41 -1.41 -27.78
C GLY A 165 5.89 -1.69 -27.51
N ASP A 166 6.25 -2.12 -26.31
CA ASP A 166 7.62 -2.51 -25.96
C ASP A 166 8.06 -3.75 -26.75
N GLN A 167 9.14 -3.60 -27.53
CA GLN A 167 9.77 -4.71 -28.22
C GLN A 167 10.65 -5.53 -27.27
N THR A 168 10.34 -6.81 -27.13
CA THR A 168 11.15 -7.74 -26.35
C THR A 168 12.43 -8.11 -27.10
N VAL A 169 13.57 -7.93 -26.44
CA VAL A 169 14.90 -8.28 -26.96
C VAL A 169 15.57 -9.28 -25.99
N PRO A 170 16.30 -10.31 -26.46
CA PRO A 170 17.04 -11.19 -25.57
C PRO A 170 17.97 -10.43 -24.63
N SER A 171 17.94 -10.82 -23.35
CA SER A 171 18.78 -10.21 -22.31
C SER A 171 20.25 -10.55 -22.54
N ARG A 172 21.14 -9.57 -22.45
CA ARG A 172 22.55 -9.70 -22.87
C ARG A 172 23.42 -10.46 -21.86
N ARG A 173 23.10 -10.36 -20.57
CA ARG A 173 23.80 -11.08 -19.50
C ARG A 173 22.92 -11.12 -18.23
N LEU A 174 22.87 -12.29 -17.60
CA LEU A 174 22.21 -12.51 -16.32
C LEU A 174 23.27 -12.90 -15.29
N PRO A 175 23.41 -12.19 -14.16
CA PRO A 175 24.34 -12.58 -13.11
C PRO A 175 23.83 -13.81 -12.36
N ALA A 176 24.76 -14.50 -11.69
CA ALA A 176 24.41 -15.51 -10.71
C ALA A 176 23.72 -14.83 -9.53
N ALA A 177 22.54 -15.32 -9.17
CA ALA A 177 21.79 -14.76 -8.05
C ALA A 177 22.36 -15.24 -6.71
N ALA A 178 22.57 -14.32 -5.77
CA ALA A 178 23.11 -14.66 -4.44
C ALA A 178 22.19 -15.61 -3.64
N HIS A 179 20.87 -15.44 -3.74
CA HIS A 179 19.86 -16.29 -3.09
C HIS A 179 18.65 -16.42 -4.00
N ASP A 180 18.04 -17.60 -4.10
CA ASP A 180 16.92 -17.86 -5.02
C ASP A 180 15.69 -16.93 -4.81
N HIS A 181 15.54 -16.40 -3.60
CA HIS A 181 14.45 -15.48 -3.24
C HIS A 181 14.89 -14.01 -3.16
N SER A 182 16.08 -13.64 -3.66
CA SER A 182 16.51 -12.24 -3.66
C SER A 182 15.83 -11.44 -4.78
N ALA A 183 15.84 -10.11 -4.63
CA ALA A 183 15.43 -9.18 -5.67
C ALA A 183 16.21 -9.41 -6.99
N ALA A 184 17.52 -9.65 -6.90
CA ALA A 184 18.35 -9.95 -8.06
C ALA A 184 17.97 -11.28 -8.73
N ALA A 185 17.69 -12.33 -7.96
CA ALA A 185 17.21 -13.61 -8.50
C ALA A 185 15.89 -13.44 -9.24
N PHE A 186 14.98 -12.66 -8.67
CA PHE A 186 13.73 -12.31 -9.32
C PHE A 186 13.95 -11.59 -10.64
N VAL A 187 14.73 -10.52 -10.67
CA VAL A 187 15.00 -9.75 -11.89
C VAL A 187 15.67 -10.62 -12.95
N ALA A 188 16.66 -11.43 -12.57
CA ALA A 188 17.32 -12.35 -13.47
C ALA A 188 16.35 -13.37 -14.08
N ARG A 189 15.44 -13.95 -13.28
CA ARG A 189 14.39 -14.86 -13.80
C ARG A 189 13.41 -14.16 -14.74
N VAL A 190 12.98 -12.95 -14.40
CA VAL A 190 12.10 -12.15 -15.27
C VAL A 190 12.79 -11.91 -16.62
N LEU A 191 14.04 -11.45 -16.61
CA LEU A 191 14.81 -11.17 -17.82
C LEU A 191 15.15 -12.43 -18.63
N ALA A 192 15.39 -13.56 -17.97
CA ALA A 192 15.62 -14.84 -18.63
C ALA A 192 14.38 -15.28 -19.40
N ARG A 193 13.19 -15.05 -18.84
CA ARG A 193 11.93 -15.54 -19.37
C ARG A 193 11.31 -14.59 -20.40
N HIS A 194 11.35 -13.30 -20.11
CA HIS A 194 10.60 -12.27 -20.83
C HIS A 194 11.50 -11.33 -21.64
N GLY A 195 12.82 -11.58 -21.66
CA GLY A 195 13.80 -10.70 -22.28
C GLY A 195 13.89 -9.35 -21.58
N SER A 196 14.34 -8.34 -22.32
CA SER A 196 14.36 -6.94 -21.89
C SER A 196 13.13 -6.17 -22.40
N ALA A 197 13.05 -4.86 -22.12
CA ALA A 197 11.83 -4.03 -22.20
C ALA A 197 10.85 -4.33 -21.05
N ILE A 198 11.44 -4.40 -19.86
CA ILE A 198 10.76 -4.63 -18.58
C ILE A 198 10.87 -3.35 -17.77
N HIS A 199 9.74 -2.94 -17.20
CA HIS A 199 9.65 -1.85 -16.25
C HIS A 199 9.58 -2.45 -14.83
N LEU A 200 10.62 -2.22 -14.03
CA LEU A 200 10.65 -2.59 -12.62
C LEU A 200 10.08 -1.44 -11.79
N ILE A 201 9.15 -1.75 -10.90
CA ILE A 201 8.48 -0.79 -10.03
C ILE A 201 8.70 -1.19 -8.57
N SER A 202 9.21 -0.26 -7.77
CA SER A 202 9.42 -0.41 -6.33
C SER A 202 8.92 0.81 -5.58
N ALA A 203 8.52 0.66 -4.31
CA ALA A 203 8.41 1.83 -3.41
C ALA A 203 9.77 2.24 -2.83
N ASP A 204 10.78 1.37 -2.92
CA ASP A 204 12.08 1.58 -2.32
C ASP A 204 13.14 1.80 -3.42
N PRO A 205 13.70 3.01 -3.56
CA PRO A 205 14.76 3.27 -4.54
C PRO A 205 16.04 2.48 -4.24
N ASP A 206 16.27 2.05 -3.00
CA ASP A 206 17.47 1.29 -2.62
C ASP A 206 17.46 -0.13 -3.21
N ALA A 207 16.28 -0.64 -3.58
CA ALA A 207 16.13 -1.89 -4.32
C ALA A 207 17.01 -1.93 -5.58
N TYR A 208 17.21 -0.78 -6.24
CA TYR A 208 18.01 -0.64 -7.46
C TYR A 208 19.49 -0.37 -7.20
N ARG A 209 19.87 -0.07 -5.96
CA ARG A 209 21.26 0.26 -5.58
C ARG A 209 22.04 -0.95 -5.09
N THR A 210 21.36 -2.06 -4.78
CA THR A 210 22.04 -3.31 -4.44
C THR A 210 23.01 -3.72 -5.56
N PRO A 211 24.22 -4.22 -5.25
CA PRO A 211 25.24 -4.51 -6.26
C PRO A 211 24.75 -5.41 -7.40
N ASP A 212 24.01 -6.46 -7.07
CA ASP A 212 23.52 -7.44 -8.05
C ASP A 212 22.40 -6.89 -8.95
N VAL A 213 21.46 -6.11 -8.40
CA VAL A 213 20.40 -5.47 -9.20
C VAL A 213 20.98 -4.36 -10.07
N ARG A 214 21.95 -3.60 -9.56
CA ARG A 214 22.65 -2.58 -10.33
C ARG A 214 23.42 -3.20 -11.50
N ALA A 215 24.13 -4.30 -11.28
CA ALA A 215 24.82 -5.02 -12.35
C ALA A 215 23.85 -5.50 -13.45
N LEU A 216 22.64 -5.93 -13.07
CA LEU A 216 21.57 -6.29 -14.00
C LEU A 216 21.06 -5.12 -14.83
N LEU A 217 20.86 -3.95 -14.20
CA LEU A 217 20.46 -2.71 -14.88
C LEU A 217 21.53 -2.26 -15.88
N ASP A 218 22.80 -2.25 -15.46
CA ASP A 218 23.92 -1.83 -16.31
C ASP A 218 24.09 -2.75 -17.53
N ALA A 219 23.87 -4.06 -17.36
CA ALA A 219 23.98 -5.05 -18.44
C ALA A 219 22.79 -5.06 -19.40
N ASN A 220 21.62 -4.54 -18.99
CA ASN A 220 20.36 -4.64 -19.73
C ASN A 220 19.69 -3.25 -19.85
N PRO A 221 20.06 -2.41 -20.84
CA PRO A 221 19.61 -1.01 -20.91
C PRO A 221 18.10 -0.82 -21.15
N ASN A 222 17.40 -1.88 -21.56
CA ASN A 222 15.94 -1.86 -21.71
C ASN A 222 15.21 -2.34 -20.43
N LEU A 223 15.93 -2.63 -19.35
CA LEU A 223 15.38 -2.81 -18.01
C LEU A 223 15.27 -1.43 -17.35
N ARG A 224 14.05 -0.95 -17.14
CA ARG A 224 13.80 0.44 -16.71
C ARG A 224 13.30 0.46 -15.26
N PRO A 225 14.02 1.09 -14.33
CA PRO A 225 13.57 1.22 -12.95
C PRO A 225 12.61 2.40 -12.79
N HIS A 226 11.60 2.20 -11.95
CA HIS A 226 10.58 3.18 -11.56
C HIS A 226 10.37 3.11 -10.05
N VAL A 227 10.17 4.27 -9.44
CA VAL A 227 9.86 4.39 -8.02
C VAL A 227 8.43 4.88 -7.87
N VAL A 228 7.67 4.29 -6.94
CA VAL A 228 6.34 4.77 -6.59
C VAL A 228 6.46 6.17 -5.99
N THR A 229 5.69 7.12 -6.51
CA THR A 229 5.72 8.51 -6.03
C THR A 229 5.39 8.56 -4.52
N PRO A 230 6.09 9.38 -3.72
CA PRO A 230 5.81 9.52 -2.29
C PRO A 230 4.33 9.77 -2.00
N GLY A 231 3.82 9.09 -0.98
CA GLY A 231 2.41 9.15 -0.60
C GLY A 231 1.51 8.13 -1.31
N PHE A 232 2.02 7.30 -2.21
CA PHE A 232 1.32 6.12 -2.72
C PHE A 232 1.93 4.83 -2.16
N ASP A 233 1.08 3.83 -1.93
CA ASP A 233 1.50 2.52 -1.45
C ASP A 233 1.84 1.60 -2.64
N TRP A 234 2.93 0.84 -2.53
CA TRP A 234 3.33 -0.08 -3.60
C TRP A 234 2.30 -1.19 -3.86
N LEU A 235 1.58 -1.65 -2.83
CA LEU A 235 0.53 -2.66 -3.03
C LEU A 235 -0.70 -2.06 -3.71
N ASP A 236 -0.98 -0.77 -3.50
CA ASP A 236 -2.00 -0.06 -4.28
C ASP A 236 -1.56 0.04 -5.77
N VAL A 237 -0.32 0.42 -6.06
CA VAL A 237 0.19 0.43 -7.45
C VAL A 237 0.16 -0.98 -8.08
N THR A 238 0.53 -2.00 -7.32
CA THR A 238 0.48 -3.41 -7.75
C THR A 238 -0.94 -3.88 -8.04
N THR A 239 -1.90 -3.56 -7.15
CA THR A 239 -3.33 -3.81 -7.34
C THR A 239 -3.81 -3.20 -8.66
N LEU A 240 -3.42 -1.95 -8.90
CA LEU A 240 -3.81 -1.22 -10.10
C LEU A 240 -3.25 -1.85 -11.37
N ALA A 241 -1.94 -2.16 -11.37
CA ALA A 241 -1.26 -2.81 -12.48
C ALA A 241 -1.88 -4.16 -12.84
N LEU A 242 -2.17 -5.00 -11.83
CA LEU A 242 -2.74 -6.33 -12.01
C LEU A 242 -4.13 -6.31 -12.65
N GLY A 243 -4.99 -5.36 -12.28
CA GLY A 243 -6.29 -5.26 -12.94
C GLY A 243 -6.20 -4.67 -14.35
N MET A 244 -5.34 -3.67 -14.56
CA MET A 244 -5.19 -3.04 -15.89
C MET A 244 -4.63 -4.02 -16.94
N ALA A 245 -3.72 -4.92 -16.54
CA ALA A 245 -3.16 -5.95 -17.42
C ALA A 245 -4.20 -6.95 -17.94
N LYS A 246 -5.34 -7.13 -17.27
CA LYS A 246 -6.38 -8.13 -17.60
C LYS A 246 -7.62 -7.54 -18.29
N ALA A 247 -7.55 -6.33 -18.81
CA ALA A 247 -8.71 -5.49 -19.14
C ALA A 247 -9.59 -5.89 -20.36
N THR A 248 -9.62 -7.15 -20.81
CA THR A 248 -10.61 -7.56 -21.83
C THR A 248 -11.10 -8.99 -21.63
N PRO A 249 -12.18 -9.19 -20.85
CA PRO A 249 -13.44 -9.76 -21.36
C PRO A 249 -14.70 -9.05 -20.79
N SER A 250 -15.90 -9.57 -21.10
CA SER A 250 -17.24 -9.01 -20.82
C SER A 250 -17.49 -8.34 -19.44
N PRO A 251 -18.54 -7.49 -19.27
CA PRO A 251 -18.78 -6.75 -18.02
C PRO A 251 -18.83 -7.61 -16.74
N ARG A 252 -19.36 -8.83 -16.81
CA ARG A 252 -19.37 -9.77 -15.67
C ARG A 252 -17.96 -10.24 -15.29
N HIS A 253 -17.08 -10.39 -16.28
CA HIS A 253 -15.68 -10.76 -16.05
C HIS A 253 -14.89 -9.61 -15.41
N GLN A 254 -15.17 -8.36 -15.79
CA GLN A 254 -14.50 -7.18 -15.22
C GLN A 254 -14.69 -7.07 -13.70
N GLN A 255 -15.92 -7.29 -13.20
CA GLN A 255 -16.18 -7.25 -11.76
C GLN A 255 -15.48 -8.39 -11.00
N ALA A 256 -15.45 -9.59 -11.58
CA ALA A 256 -14.74 -10.73 -10.99
C ALA A 256 -13.22 -10.49 -10.92
N VAL A 257 -12.64 -9.82 -11.93
CA VAL A 257 -11.22 -9.43 -11.94
C VAL A 257 -10.90 -8.46 -10.79
N VAL A 258 -11.72 -7.42 -10.59
CA VAL A 258 -11.52 -6.47 -9.48
C VAL A 258 -11.47 -7.19 -8.14
N VAL A 259 -12.45 -8.04 -7.86
CA VAL A 259 -12.53 -8.78 -6.60
C VAL A 259 -11.33 -9.71 -6.44
N ALA A 260 -10.99 -10.49 -7.48
CA ALA A 260 -9.88 -11.42 -7.43
C ALA A 260 -8.52 -10.73 -7.20
N VAL A 261 -8.30 -9.58 -7.83
CA VAL A 261 -7.06 -8.80 -7.66
C VAL A 261 -6.97 -8.23 -6.24
N CYS A 262 -8.05 -7.63 -5.73
CA CYS A 262 -8.06 -7.13 -4.34
C CYS A 262 -7.81 -8.25 -3.33
N GLN A 263 -8.48 -9.40 -3.48
CA GLN A 263 -8.28 -10.56 -2.61
C GLN A 263 -6.85 -11.10 -2.67
N PHE A 264 -6.26 -11.16 -3.87
CA PHE A 264 -4.87 -11.58 -4.05
C PHE A 264 -3.91 -10.64 -3.34
N VAL A 265 -4.06 -9.32 -3.53
CA VAL A 265 -3.18 -8.34 -2.88
C VAL A 265 -3.38 -8.30 -1.36
N ASP A 266 -4.61 -8.47 -0.87
CA ASP A 266 -4.86 -8.61 0.57
C ASP A 266 -4.22 -9.88 1.15
N ALA A 267 -4.21 -10.98 0.38
CA ALA A 267 -3.49 -12.19 0.77
C ALA A 267 -1.97 -11.94 0.81
N LEU A 268 -1.42 -11.19 -0.15
CA LEU A 268 -0.02 -10.76 -0.12
C LEU A 268 0.28 -9.89 1.11
N ARG A 269 -0.56 -8.90 1.41
CA ARG A 269 -0.44 -8.04 2.61
C ARG A 269 -0.33 -8.84 3.92
N ARG A 270 -1.07 -9.95 4.02
CA ARG A 270 -1.13 -10.78 5.23
C ARG A 270 0.04 -11.76 5.38
N ARG A 271 0.80 -12.04 4.32
CA ARG A 271 1.90 -13.00 4.37
C ARG A 271 3.16 -12.36 4.98
N GLY A 272 3.73 -13.03 5.99
CA GLY A 272 5.01 -12.64 6.60
C GLY A 272 6.25 -13.27 5.96
N THR A 273 6.07 -14.11 4.93
CA THR A 273 7.16 -14.80 4.23
C THR A 273 7.43 -14.16 2.86
N PRO A 274 8.68 -14.16 2.37
CA PRO A 274 8.96 -13.72 1.02
C PRO A 274 8.14 -14.49 -0.02
N VAL A 275 7.56 -13.79 -0.99
CA VAL A 275 6.81 -14.38 -2.09
C VAL A 275 7.45 -13.91 -3.38
N THR A 276 7.83 -14.85 -4.24
CA THR A 276 8.23 -14.52 -5.60
C THR A 276 7.38 -15.27 -6.58
N TRP A 277 6.80 -14.53 -7.52
CA TRP A 277 6.03 -15.04 -8.63
C TRP A 277 6.56 -14.42 -9.92
N VAL A 278 6.86 -15.26 -10.90
CA VAL A 278 7.16 -14.82 -12.27
C VAL A 278 6.11 -15.47 -13.13
N GLN A 279 5.45 -14.69 -13.98
CA GLN A 279 4.46 -15.21 -14.91
C GLN A 279 5.15 -16.23 -15.81
N GLU A 280 4.68 -17.47 -15.73
CA GLU A 280 5.06 -18.50 -16.68
C GLU A 280 4.56 -18.07 -18.06
N ALA A 281 5.36 -18.26 -19.10
CA ALA A 281 4.81 -18.01 -20.43
C ALA A 281 3.68 -19.01 -20.64
N ILE A 282 2.53 -18.52 -21.10
CA ILE A 282 1.53 -19.34 -21.76
C ILE A 282 2.21 -19.78 -23.06
N THR A 283 3.00 -20.83 -22.97
CA THR A 283 3.75 -21.39 -24.09
C THR A 283 2.71 -21.85 -25.12
N GLN A 284 2.67 -21.17 -26.26
CA GLN A 284 2.03 -21.59 -27.52
C GLN A 284 0.70 -22.35 -27.38
N ARG A 285 -0.43 -21.64 -27.51
CA ARG A 285 -1.70 -22.27 -27.89
C ARG A 285 -2.56 -21.44 -28.82
N LEU A 286 -1.92 -20.81 -29.82
CA LEU A 286 -2.58 -20.22 -31.01
C LEU A 286 -1.77 -20.52 -32.29
N ALA A 287 -1.22 -21.73 -32.38
CA ALA A 287 -0.64 -22.28 -33.61
C ALA A 287 -0.96 -23.79 -33.73
N ALA A 288 -2.19 -24.17 -33.38
CA ALA A 288 -2.81 -25.44 -33.71
C ALA A 288 -4.31 -25.21 -33.92
#